data_AF-A0A946YI10-F1
#
_entry.id   AF-A0A946YI10-F1
#
_cell.length_a   1.000
_cell.length_b   1.000
_cell.length_c   1.000
_cell.angle_alpha   90.00
_cell.angle_beta   90.00
_cell.angle_gamma   90.00
#
_symmetry.space_group_name_H-M   'P 1'
#
loop_
_entity.id
_entity.type
_entity.pdbx_description
1 polymer ?
#
loop_
_entity_poly.entity_id
_entity_poly.type
_entity_poly.pdbx_seq_one_letter_code
_entity_poly.pdbx_strand_id
1 'polypeptide(L)' 'MNTAISLCKRYRFPSDIIQHAVWLYYRFNVSHRDIEDLLAERGIEVSYESI' A
#
# COMPACT_ATOMS: atom_id res chain seq x y z
N MET A 1 20.28 15.18 4.79
CA MET A 1 19.98 14.16 5.82
C MET A 1 18.84 13.30 5.29
N ASN A 2 19.12 12.27 4.49
CA ASN A 2 18.11 11.36 3.92
C ASN A 2 18.58 9.92 4.15
N THR A 3 18.57 9.50 5.41
CA THR A 3 18.99 8.16 5.83
C THR A 3 17.77 7.40 6.33
N ALA A 4 16.99 6.83 5.41
CA ALA A 4 15.94 5.86 5.75
C ALA A 4 15.59 4.90 4.60
N ILE A 5 16.46 4.69 3.60
CA ILE A 5 16.19 3.75 2.49
C ILE A 5 16.99 2.47 2.68
N SER A 6 16.96 1.88 3.89
CA SER A 6 17.82 0.71 4.18
C SER A 6 17.27 -0.25 5.25
N LEU A 7 15.94 -0.42 5.39
CA LEU A 7 15.40 -1.33 6.41
C LEU A 7 14.16 -2.16 6.03
N CYS A 8 13.80 -2.27 4.75
CA CYS A 8 12.75 -3.19 4.29
C CYS A 8 13.29 -4.18 3.26
N LYS A 9 14.24 -5.02 3.68
CA LYS A 9 14.88 -6.03 2.82
C LYS A 9 14.01 -7.30 2.60
N ARG A 10 12.75 -7.32 3.09
CA ARG A 10 11.81 -8.46 2.99
C ARG A 10 10.33 -8.11 2.77
N TYR A 11 9.93 -6.85 2.90
CA TYR A 11 8.55 -6.44 2.62
C TYR A 11 8.53 -5.87 1.21
N ARG A 12 7.68 -6.44 0.34
CA ARG A 12 7.51 -5.99 -1.06
C ARG A 12 7.01 -4.55 -1.12
N PHE A 13 6.39 -4.07 -0.04
CA PHE A 13 5.84 -2.72 0.11
C PHE A 13 6.29 -2.07 1.43
N PRO A 14 6.57 -0.76 1.45
CA PRO A 14 6.80 -0.03 2.69
C PRO A 14 5.57 -0.04 3.60
N SER A 15 5.78 -0.01 4.93
CA SER A 15 4.70 -0.08 5.92
C SER A 15 3.64 1.02 5.78
N ASP A 16 4.02 2.17 5.21
CA ASP A 16 3.13 3.30 4.94
C ASP A 16 1.99 2.91 3.97
N ILE A 17 2.32 2.11 2.95
CA ILE A 17 1.39 1.61 1.93
C ILE A 17 0.38 0.66 2.56
N ILE A 18 0.87 -0.29 3.38
CA ILE A 18 0.04 -1.29 4.05
C ILE A 18 -0.94 -0.59 5.00
N GLN A 19 -0.46 0.40 5.75
CA GLN A 19 -1.31 1.17 6.66
C GLN A 19 -2.37 1.98 5.89
N HIS A 20 -2.02 2.54 4.73
CA HIS A 20 -2.97 3.24 3.88
C HIS A 20 -4.05 2.32 3.32
N ALA A 21 -3.66 1.13 2.83
CA ALA A 21 -4.59 0.12 2.32
C ALA A 21 -5.57 -0.36 3.41
N VAL A 22 -5.07 -0.66 4.61
CA VAL A 22 -5.89 -1.07 5.76
C VAL A 22 -6.83 0.07 6.19
N TRP A 23 -6.36 1.31 6.18
CA TRP A 23 -7.19 2.47 6.51
C TRP A 23 -8.33 2.66 5.49
N LEU A 24 -8.03 2.55 4.20
CA LEU A 24 -9.05 2.63 3.14
C LEU A 24 -10.10 1.53 3.30
N TYR A 25 -9.66 0.29 3.50
CA TYR A 25 -10.53 -0.86 3.75
C TYR A 25 -11.47 -0.62 4.94
N TYR A 26 -10.92 -0.19 6.09
CA TYR A 26 -11.70 0.00 7.30
C TYR A 26 -12.61 1.24 7.26
N ARG A 27 -12.15 2.33 6.64
CA ARG A 27 -12.85 3.63 6.66
C ARG A 27 -13.97 3.72 5.63
N PHE A 28 -13.77 3.13 4.45
CA PHE A 28 -14.65 3.27 3.30
C PHE A 28 -15.31 1.96 2.86
N ASN A 29 -14.95 0.81 3.46
CA ASN A 29 -15.45 -0.51 3.05
C ASN A 29 -15.26 -0.77 1.53
N VAL A 30 -14.18 -0.22 0.97
CA VAL A 30 -13.83 -0.34 -0.44
C VAL A 30 -13.37 -1.76 -0.76
N SER A 31 -13.69 -2.23 -1.96
CA SER A 31 -13.24 -3.54 -2.42
C SER A 31 -11.72 -3.53 -2.62
N HIS A 32 -11.07 -4.69 -2.55
CA HIS A 32 -9.64 -4.79 -2.81
C HIS A 32 -9.24 -4.28 -4.21
N ARG A 33 -10.15 -4.33 -5.19
CA ARG A 33 -9.94 -3.76 -6.53
C ARG A 33 -9.95 -2.23 -6.54
N ASP A 34 -10.85 -1.62 -5.78
CA ASP A 34 -10.87 -0.17 -5.61
C ASP A 34 -9.62 0.31 -4.84
N ILE A 35 -9.15 -0.47 -3.87
CA ILE A 35 -7.89 -0.17 -3.15
C ILE A 35 -6.69 -0.28 -4.09
N GLU A 36 -6.65 -1.29 -4.97
CA GLU A 36 -5.64 -1.42 -6.01
C GLU A 36 -5.62 -0.20 -6.95
N ASP A 37 -6.79 0.25 -7.42
CA ASP A 37 -6.91 1.42 -8.31
C ASP A 37 -6.45 2.71 -7.61
N LEU A 38 -6.86 2.91 -6.35
CA LEU A 38 -6.46 4.07 -5.53
C LEU A 38 -4.95 4.10 -5.22
N LEU A 39 -4.33 2.92 -5.06
CA LEU A 39 -2.88 2.81 -4.90
C LEU A 39 -2.17 3.05 -6.25
N ALA A 40 -2.74 2.56 -7.35
CA ALA A 40 -2.23 2.78 -8.70
C ALA A 40 -2.24 4.26 -9.10
N GLU A 41 -3.27 5.02 -8.74
CA GLU A 41 -3.32 6.48 -8.92
C GLU A 41 -2.17 7.21 -8.22
N ARG A 42 -1.63 6.65 -7.13
CA ARG A 42 -0.45 7.17 -6.42
C ARG A 42 0.88 6.65 -6.97
N GLY A 43 0.87 5.90 -8.06
CA GLY A 43 2.04 5.27 -8.66
C GLY A 43 2.52 4.02 -7.91
N ILE A 44 1.66 3.42 -7.09
CA ILE A 44 1.95 2.22 -6.32
C ILE A 44 1.18 1.07 -6.95
N GLU A 45 1.85 0.27 -7.78
CA GLU A 45 1.25 -0.90 -8.41
C GLU A 45 1.23 -2.07 -7.40
N VAL A 46 0.07 -2.30 -6.79
CA VAL A 46 -0.17 -3.42 -5.84
C VAL A 46 -1.27 -4.29 -6.43
N SER A 47 -0.96 -5.55 -6.74
CA SER A 47 -1.98 -6.51 -7.13
C SER A 47 -2.86 -6.89 -5.94
N TYR A 48 -4.17 -7.06 -6.16
CA TYR A 48 -5.14 -7.47 -5.14
C TYR A 48 -4.78 -8.80 -4.45
N GLU A 49 -4.00 -9.68 -5.12
CA GLU A 49 -3.49 -10.91 -4.51
C GLU A 49 -2.50 -10.66 -3.36
N SER A 50 -1.97 -9.45 -3.24
CA SER A 50 -1.05 -9.02 -2.18
C SER A 50 -1.71 -8.23 -1.05
N ILE A 51 -3.02 -7.93 -1.15
CA ILE A 51 -3.80 -7.24 -0.11
C ILE A 51 -4.42 -8.26 0.85
#